data_AF-A0A965R4T9-F1
#
_entry.id   AF-A0A965R4T9-F1
#
_cell.length_a   1.000
_cell.length_b   1.000
_cell.length_c   1.000
_cell.angle_alpha   90.00
_cell.angle_beta   90.00
_cell.angle_gamma   90.00
#
_symmetry.space_group_name_H-M   'P 1'
#
loop_
_entity.id
_entity.type
_entity.pdbx_description
1 polymer ?
#
loop_
_entity_poly.entity_id
_entity_poly.type
_entity_poly.pdbx_seq_one_letter_code
_entity_poly.pdbx_strand_id
1 'polypeptide(L)'
;MQVDFLIKEPQVKKHQIVGFHLLLAMALFLVGLTHTYAMHLTFTVFSMSIIGIALFKSKWYLNLRLNTVFRLGELIFLLYFLFIYWQTRGVSWIVILLCWLCVLIGLLTLFEQRMHSLLRISLGESGIVIHKFIFKKQISWKQLASVNVHHNTLTLIYKDQHMKQWVYDNTLS
;
A
#
# COMPACT_ATOMS: atom_id res chain seq x y z
N MET A 1 -25.22 6.21 -24.83
CA MET A 1 -24.82 7.24 -23.84
C MET A 1 -23.86 6.58 -22.85
N GLN A 2 -22.62 7.07 -22.74
CA GLN A 2 -21.62 6.51 -21.83
C GLN A 2 -21.68 7.28 -20.51
N VAL A 3 -21.90 6.58 -19.40
CA VAL A 3 -21.91 7.18 -18.05
C VAL A 3 -20.66 6.71 -17.33
N ASP A 4 -19.86 7.66 -16.86
CA ASP A 4 -18.62 7.38 -16.15
C ASP A 4 -18.78 7.71 -14.66
N PHE A 5 -18.34 6.80 -13.79
CA PHE A 5 -18.31 6.97 -12.35
C PHE A 5 -16.86 6.96 -11.85
N LEU A 6 -16.56 7.85 -10.91
CA LEU A 6 -15.28 7.90 -10.19
C LEU A 6 -15.44 7.28 -8.81
N ILE A 7 -14.70 6.21 -8.56
CA ILE A 7 -14.86 5.38 -7.36
C ILE A 7 -13.55 5.32 -6.60
N LYS A 8 -13.62 5.35 -5.26
CA LYS A 8 -12.45 5.08 -4.40
C LYS A 8 -12.23 3.57 -4.29
N GLU A 9 -11.02 3.11 -4.59
CA GLU A 9 -10.62 1.71 -4.37
C GLU A 9 -10.66 1.39 -2.86
N PRO A 10 -10.97 0.15 -2.43
CA PRO A 10 -10.87 -0.22 -1.02
C PRO A 10 -9.47 0.07 -0.48
N GLN A 11 -9.41 0.99 0.49
CA GLN A 11 -8.16 1.43 1.08
C GLN A 11 -7.47 0.29 1.85
N VAL A 12 -6.14 0.34 1.89
CA VAL A 12 -5.33 -0.54 2.73
C VAL A 12 -5.81 -0.42 4.18
N LYS A 13 -6.02 -1.56 4.85
CA LYS A 13 -6.54 -1.52 6.21
C LYS A 13 -5.50 -0.90 7.14
N LYS A 14 -5.97 -0.07 8.09
CA LYS A 14 -5.14 0.67 9.06
C LYS A 14 -4.06 -0.20 9.74
N HIS A 15 -4.43 -1.40 10.18
CA HIS A 15 -3.51 -2.33 10.85
C HIS A 15 -2.45 -2.91 9.90
N GLN A 16 -2.73 -3.00 8.60
CA GLN A 16 -1.75 -3.47 7.63
C GLN A 16 -0.63 -2.44 7.49
N ILE A 17 -0.98 -1.15 7.40
CA ILE A 17 0.01 -0.06 7.31
C ILE A 17 0.93 -0.05 8.53
N VAL A 18 0.35 -0.02 9.74
CA VAL A 18 1.13 -0.05 10.99
C VAL A 18 1.95 -1.34 11.12
N GLY A 19 1.36 -2.49 10.74
CA GLY A 19 2.02 -3.79 10.78
C GLY A 19 3.27 -3.83 9.90
N PHE A 20 3.27 -3.18 8.74
CA PHE A 20 4.46 -3.10 7.89
C PHE A 20 5.62 -2.35 8.55
N HIS A 21 5.36 -1.20 9.18
CA HIS A 21 6.39 -0.46 9.92
C HIS A 21 6.96 -1.28 11.07
N LEU A 22 6.11 -1.99 11.81
CA LEU A 22 6.54 -2.87 12.90
C LEU A 22 7.38 -4.06 12.40
N LEU A 23 7.00 -4.69 11.28
CA LEU A 23 7.77 -5.78 10.68
C LEU A 23 9.15 -5.30 10.21
N LEU A 24 9.21 -4.13 9.57
CA LEU A 24 10.48 -3.51 9.17
C LEU A 24 11.36 -3.24 10.40
N ALA A 25 10.78 -2.62 11.43
CA ALA A 25 11.51 -2.34 12.66
C ALA A 25 12.05 -3.63 13.30
N MET A 26 11.23 -4.68 13.36
CA MET A 26 11.65 -5.97 13.91
C MET A 26 12.76 -6.62 13.09
N ALA A 27 12.68 -6.56 11.75
CA ALA A 27 13.77 -7.04 10.89
C ALA A 27 15.08 -6.29 11.14
N LEU A 28 15.02 -4.96 11.25
CA LEU A 28 16.18 -4.13 11.54
C LEU A 28 16.74 -4.36 12.95
N PHE A 29 15.88 -4.59 13.93
CA PHE A 29 16.30 -4.94 15.29
C PHE A 29 17.08 -6.25 15.30
N LEU A 30 16.54 -7.30 14.65
CA LEU A 30 17.18 -8.61 14.56
C LEU A 30 18.52 -8.54 13.84
N VAL A 31 18.63 -7.74 12.77
CA VAL A 31 19.91 -7.47 12.10
C VAL A 31 20.87 -6.72 13.03
N GLY A 32 20.38 -5.79 13.85
CA GLY A 32 21.19 -5.11 14.86
C GLY A 32 21.85 -6.08 15.83
N LEU A 33 21.11 -7.08 16.31
CA LEU A 33 21.60 -8.11 17.25
C LEU A 33 22.77 -8.95 16.71
N THR A 34 22.94 -9.05 15.38
CA THR A 34 24.03 -9.83 14.78
C THR A 34 25.34 -9.05 14.62
N HIS A 35 25.38 -7.77 14.99
CA HIS A 35 26.54 -6.89 14.78
C HIS A 35 27.19 -6.43 16.08
N THR A 36 28.42 -5.94 15.96
CA THR A 36 29.17 -5.36 17.07
C THR A 36 28.78 -3.88 17.32
N TYR A 37 28.82 -3.53 18.60
CA TYR A 37 28.69 -2.19 19.22
C TYR A 37 28.07 -1.07 18.37
N ALA A 38 28.83 -0.43 17.47
CA ALA A 38 28.36 0.76 16.74
C ALA A 38 27.22 0.46 15.75
N MET A 39 27.32 -0.64 15.01
CA MET A 39 26.29 -1.05 14.05
C MET A 39 25.05 -1.53 14.79
N HIS A 40 25.22 -2.34 15.84
CA HIS A 40 24.14 -2.77 16.73
C HIS A 40 23.34 -1.56 17.23
N LEU A 41 24.01 -0.59 17.86
CA LEU A 41 23.35 0.59 18.42
C LEU A 41 22.56 1.36 17.37
N THR A 42 23.11 1.55 16.17
CA THR A 42 22.46 2.31 15.09
C THR A 42 21.17 1.62 14.62
N PHE A 43 21.23 0.30 14.37
CA PHE A 43 20.05 -0.48 13.99
C PHE A 43 18.99 -0.51 15.09
N THR A 44 19.40 -0.70 16.35
CA THR A 44 18.50 -0.75 17.50
C THR A 44 17.80 0.59 17.73
N VAL A 45 18.53 1.71 17.72
CA VAL A 45 17.95 3.05 17.91
C VAL A 45 16.94 3.36 16.81
N PHE A 46 17.27 3.05 15.56
CA PHE A 46 16.36 3.28 14.44
C PHE A 46 15.11 2.40 14.52
N SER A 47 15.27 1.12 14.81
CA SER A 47 14.14 0.20 15.02
C SER A 47 13.23 0.66 16.16
N MET A 48 13.79 1.00 17.32
CA MET A 48 13.03 1.48 18.47
C MET A 48 12.30 2.78 18.17
N SER A 49 12.87 3.65 17.33
CA SER A 49 12.21 4.87 16.86
C SER A 49 10.98 4.55 16.00
N ILE A 50 11.10 3.61 15.05
CA ILE A 50 9.95 3.18 14.23
C ILE A 50 8.86 2.55 15.11
N ILE A 51 9.24 1.67 16.05
CA ILE A 51 8.30 1.05 17.00
C ILE A 51 7.59 2.11 17.83
N GLY A 52 8.33 3.07 18.39
CA GLY A 52 7.77 4.17 19.18
C GLY A 52 6.76 4.98 18.37
N ILE A 53 7.09 5.37 17.13
CA ILE A 53 6.18 6.10 16.26
C ILE A 53 4.97 5.23 15.89
N ALA A 54 5.17 3.95 15.61
CA ALA A 54 4.10 3.01 15.27
C ALA A 54 3.10 2.82 16.42
N LEU A 55 3.56 2.73 17.65
CA LEU A 55 2.71 2.53 18.83
C LEU A 55 2.02 3.82 19.29
N PHE A 56 2.75 4.94 19.38
CA PHE A 56 2.24 6.18 19.98
C PHE A 56 1.68 7.18 18.97
N LYS A 57 2.09 7.11 17.70
CA LYS A 57 1.68 8.03 16.63
C LYS A 57 1.09 7.29 15.43
N SER A 58 0.45 6.13 15.65
CA SER A 58 -0.20 5.32 14.60
C SER A 58 -1.14 6.12 13.68
N LYS A 59 -1.83 7.14 14.22
CA LYS A 59 -2.69 8.06 13.43
C LYS A 59 -1.93 8.78 12.32
N TRP A 60 -0.63 9.01 12.47
CA TRP A 60 0.21 9.68 11.46
C TRP A 60 0.44 8.77 10.25
N TYR A 61 0.64 7.47 10.46
CA TYR A 61 0.73 6.49 9.37
C TYR A 61 -0.58 6.31 8.61
N LEU A 62 -1.72 6.76 9.15
CA LEU A 62 -2.99 6.74 8.44
C LEU A 62 -3.16 7.90 7.47
N ASN A 63 -2.35 8.96 7.61
CA ASN A 63 -2.33 10.06 6.66
C ASN A 63 -1.35 9.71 5.54
N LEU A 64 -1.86 9.53 4.31
CA LEU A 64 -1.07 9.13 3.15
C LEU A 64 0.20 9.96 2.94
N ARG A 65 0.11 11.29 3.11
CA ARG A 65 1.26 12.19 2.90
C ARG A 65 2.34 11.92 3.95
N LEU A 66 1.95 11.87 5.23
CA LEU A 66 2.89 11.61 6.32
C LEU A 66 3.47 10.19 6.22
N ASN A 67 2.63 9.20 5.92
CA ASN A 67 3.06 7.81 5.73
C ASN A 67 4.09 7.68 4.61
N THR A 68 3.86 8.36 3.47
CA THR A 68 4.81 8.39 2.36
C THR A 68 6.15 8.99 2.80
N VAL A 69 6.14 10.07 3.59
CA VAL A 69 7.37 10.69 4.13
C VAL A 69 8.10 9.72 5.05
N PHE A 70 7.40 9.03 5.94
CA PHE A 70 8.00 8.02 6.82
C PHE A 70 8.63 6.88 6.04
N ARG A 71 7.94 6.32 5.05
CA ARG A 71 8.48 5.28 4.17
C ARG A 71 9.67 5.73 3.36
N LEU A 72 9.68 6.98 2.89
CA LEU A 72 10.83 7.55 2.20
C LEU A 72 12.02 7.66 3.15
N GLY A 73 11.80 8.11 4.40
CA GLY A 73 12.84 8.13 5.43
C GLY A 73 13.40 6.73 5.73
N GLU A 74 12.53 5.73 5.87
CA GLU A 74 12.91 4.32 6.03
C GLU A 74 13.73 3.81 4.85
N LEU A 75 13.32 4.12 3.62
CA LEU A 75 14.04 3.73 2.41
C LEU A 75 15.42 4.38 2.33
N ILE A 76 15.55 5.68 2.61
CA ILE A 76 16.84 6.37 2.63
C ILE A 76 17.78 5.72 3.66
N PHE A 77 17.25 5.37 4.83
CA PHE A 77 18.02 4.72 5.89
C PHE A 77 18.49 3.31 5.50
N LEU A 78 17.62 2.53 4.85
CA LEU A 78 17.99 1.22 4.32
C LEU A 78 19.06 1.32 3.23
N LEU A 79 18.96 2.31 2.33
CA LEU A 79 19.96 2.56 1.29
C LEU A 79 21.31 2.99 1.87
N TYR A 80 21.30 3.81 2.92
CA TYR A 80 22.50 4.17 3.66
C TYR A 80 23.20 2.94 4.25
N PHE A 81 22.44 2.04 4.89
CA PHE A 81 23.01 0.79 5.37
C PHE A 81 23.51 -0.10 4.23
N LEU A 82 22.73 -0.25 3.16
CA LEU A 82 23.15 -1.02 2.00
C LEU A 82 24.50 -0.53 1.45
N PHE A 83 24.68 0.80 1.38
CA PHE A 83 25.95 1.40 0.99
C PHE A 83 27.10 1.07 1.96
N ILE A 84 26.87 1.15 3.28
CA ILE A 84 27.88 0.74 4.27
C ILE A 84 28.29 -0.72 4.08
N TYR A 85 27.31 -1.64 3.97
CA TYR A 85 27.60 -3.08 3.84
C TYR A 85 28.29 -3.42 2.52
N TRP A 86 27.96 -2.68 1.46
CA TRP A 86 28.67 -2.79 0.18
C TRP A 86 30.15 -2.42 0.35
N GLN A 87 30.45 -1.32 1.05
CA GLN A 87 31.83 -0.85 1.27
C GLN A 87 32.64 -1.77 2.20
N THR A 88 32.01 -2.29 3.26
CA THR A 88 32.71 -3.10 4.27
C THR A 88 32.84 -4.58 3.89
N ARG A 89 32.39 -4.98 2.68
CA ARG A 89 32.24 -6.39 2.28
C ARG A 89 31.49 -7.20 3.35
N GLY A 90 30.40 -6.63 3.85
CA GLY A 90 29.61 -7.24 4.90
C GLY A 90 28.96 -8.55 4.46
N VAL A 91 28.32 -9.24 5.41
CA VAL A 91 27.80 -10.60 5.16
C VAL A 91 26.73 -10.60 4.07
N SER A 92 26.92 -11.43 3.04
CA SER A 92 26.09 -11.42 1.83
C SER A 92 24.59 -11.58 2.09
N TRP A 93 24.19 -12.35 3.13
CA TRP A 93 22.78 -12.52 3.46
C TRP A 93 22.10 -11.24 3.97
N ILE A 94 22.85 -10.35 4.65
CA ILE A 94 22.32 -9.06 5.14
C ILE A 94 22.10 -8.11 3.98
N VAL A 95 23.05 -8.07 3.04
CA VAL A 95 22.92 -7.27 1.82
C VAL A 95 21.68 -7.70 1.03
N ILE A 96 21.47 -9.00 0.88
CA ILE A 96 20.27 -9.55 0.23
C ILE A 96 19.01 -9.12 0.98
N LEU A 97 18.98 -9.26 2.31
CA LEU A 97 17.84 -8.86 3.13
C LEU A 97 17.54 -7.36 3.00
N LEU A 98 18.54 -6.48 3.09
CA LEU A 98 18.39 -5.03 2.97
C LEU A 98 17.91 -4.62 1.58
N CYS A 99 18.46 -5.20 0.51
CA CYS A 99 17.96 -5.03 -0.86
C CYS A 99 16.48 -5.42 -0.94
N TRP A 100 16.12 -6.55 -0.32
CA TRP A 100 14.75 -7.04 -0.37
C TRP A 100 13.77 -6.15 0.39
N LEU A 101 14.17 -5.62 1.55
CA LEU A 101 13.40 -4.63 2.30
C LEU A 101 13.23 -3.33 1.52
N CYS A 102 14.26 -2.86 0.80
CA CYS A 102 14.17 -1.66 -0.06
C CYS A 102 13.12 -1.85 -1.16
N VAL A 103 13.18 -2.97 -1.87
CA VAL A 103 12.21 -3.31 -2.93
C VAL A 103 10.80 -3.40 -2.36
N LEU A 104 10.63 -4.07 -1.22
CA LEU A 104 9.33 -4.24 -0.57
C LEU A 104 8.71 -2.89 -0.18
N ILE A 105 9.48 -2.00 0.48
CA ILE A 105 9.00 -0.65 0.85
C ILE A 105 8.65 0.16 -0.38
N GLY A 106 9.48 0.11 -1.44
CA GLY A 106 9.21 0.80 -2.70
C GLY A 106 7.89 0.35 -3.32
N LEU A 107 7.70 -0.97 -3.46
CA LEU A 107 6.46 -1.54 -3.99
C LEU A 107 5.25 -1.18 -3.13
N LEU A 108 5.33 -1.30 -1.81
CA LEU A 108 4.24 -0.95 -0.89
C LEU A 108 3.85 0.53 -0.99
N THR A 109 4.84 1.42 -1.10
CA THR A 109 4.60 2.85 -1.27
C THR A 109 3.85 3.13 -2.58
N LEU A 110 4.28 2.51 -3.69
CA LEU A 110 3.61 2.63 -4.97
C LEU A 110 2.18 2.06 -4.94
N PHE A 111 1.98 0.89 -4.32
CA PHE A 111 0.66 0.28 -4.19
C PHE A 111 -0.29 1.13 -3.36
N GLU A 112 0.18 1.68 -2.23
CA GLU A 112 -0.66 2.50 -1.37
C GLU A 112 -1.05 3.82 -2.03
N GLN A 113 -0.11 4.53 -2.65
CA GLN A 113 -0.40 5.75 -3.40
C GLN A 113 -1.43 5.50 -4.52
N ARG A 114 -1.41 4.31 -5.13
CA ARG A 114 -2.35 3.93 -6.18
C ARG A 114 -3.73 3.54 -5.67
N MET A 115 -3.84 2.89 -4.51
CA MET A 115 -5.16 2.61 -3.89
C MET A 115 -5.92 3.90 -3.54
N HIS A 116 -5.20 5.02 -3.39
CA HIS A 116 -5.81 6.34 -3.21
C HIS A 116 -6.19 7.03 -4.53
N SER A 117 -5.88 6.44 -5.69
CA SER A 117 -6.29 6.96 -7.00
C SER A 117 -7.76 6.62 -7.31
N LEU A 118 -8.42 7.50 -8.04
CA LEU A 118 -9.81 7.31 -8.45
C LEU A 118 -9.88 6.28 -9.60
N LEU A 119 -10.73 5.28 -9.42
CA LEU A 119 -11.09 4.32 -10.47
C LEU A 119 -12.18 4.91 -11.36
N ARG A 120 -12.01 4.81 -12.68
CA ARG A 120 -13.06 5.13 -13.65
C ARG A 120 -13.84 3.87 -14.01
N ILE A 121 -15.14 3.89 -13.78
CA ILE A 121 -16.07 2.87 -14.26
C ILE A 121 -16.91 3.47 -15.37
N SER A 122 -16.82 2.90 -16.58
CA SER A 122 -17.61 3.33 -17.72
C SER A 122 -18.70 2.30 -18.02
N LEU A 123 -19.97 2.76 -18.03
CA LEU A 123 -21.11 1.97 -18.49
C LEU A 123 -21.27 2.17 -19.99
N GLY A 124 -21.19 1.07 -20.77
CA GLY A 124 -21.35 1.07 -22.22
C GLY A 124 -22.35 0.02 -22.70
N GLU A 125 -22.58 -0.03 -24.01
CA GLU A 125 -23.59 -0.92 -24.61
C GLU A 125 -23.26 -2.40 -24.44
N SER A 126 -21.98 -2.77 -24.46
CA SER A 126 -21.52 -4.15 -24.33
C SER A 126 -21.35 -4.63 -22.88
N GLY A 127 -21.37 -3.72 -21.90
CA GLY A 127 -21.19 -4.04 -20.49
C GLY A 127 -20.61 -2.90 -19.67
N ILE A 128 -20.09 -3.27 -18.50
CA ILE A 128 -19.40 -2.37 -17.58
C ILE A 128 -17.90 -2.59 -17.74
N VAL A 129 -17.17 -1.51 -18.05
CA VAL A 129 -15.71 -1.54 -18.09
C VAL A 129 -15.17 -0.81 -16.87
N ILE A 130 -14.49 -1.58 -16.02
CA ILE A 130 -13.75 -1.04 -14.87
C ILE A 130 -12.31 -0.84 -15.33
N HIS A 131 -11.90 0.41 -15.46
CA HIS A 131 -10.52 0.75 -15.79
C HIS A 131 -9.69 0.67 -14.52
N LYS A 132 -9.13 -0.53 -14.24
CA LYS A 132 -8.10 -0.67 -13.20
C LYS A 132 -6.75 -0.33 -13.80
N PHE A 133 -5.79 -0.03 -12.91
CA PHE A 133 -4.45 0.39 -13.30
C PHE A 133 -3.73 -0.58 -14.25
N ILE A 134 -3.78 -1.89 -13.99
CA ILE A 134 -3.04 -2.90 -14.80
C ILE A 134 -3.95 -3.60 -15.83
N PHE A 135 -5.24 -3.72 -15.52
CA PHE A 135 -6.17 -4.52 -16.31
C PHE A 135 -7.49 -3.79 -16.48
N LYS A 136 -7.97 -3.73 -17.73
CA LYS A 136 -9.36 -3.41 -17.98
C LYS A 136 -10.19 -4.64 -17.64
N LYS A 137 -11.03 -4.53 -16.62
CA LYS A 137 -11.98 -5.59 -16.31
C LYS A 137 -13.30 -5.27 -16.98
N GLN A 138 -13.67 -6.07 -17.97
CA GLN A 138 -14.98 -6.01 -18.60
C GLN A 138 -15.94 -6.97 -17.88
N ILE A 139 -17.13 -6.49 -17.55
CA ILE A 139 -18.24 -7.27 -17.01
C ILE A 139 -19.37 -7.18 -18.02
N SER A 140 -19.77 -8.32 -18.58
CA SER A 140 -20.88 -8.36 -19.54
C SER A 140 -22.22 -8.21 -18.82
N TRP A 141 -23.18 -7.53 -19.46
CA TRP A 141 -24.57 -7.45 -18.98
C TRP A 141 -25.19 -8.82 -18.73
N LYS A 142 -24.79 -9.86 -19.47
CA LYS A 142 -25.31 -11.23 -19.31
C LYS A 142 -25.05 -11.82 -17.92
N GLN A 143 -24.00 -11.38 -17.24
CA GLN A 143 -23.57 -11.88 -15.92
C GLN A 143 -24.27 -11.15 -14.76
N LEU A 144 -24.90 -10.01 -15.04
CA LEU A 144 -25.55 -9.17 -14.05
C LEU A 144 -27.04 -9.51 -13.99
N ALA A 145 -27.58 -9.57 -12.78
CA ALA A 145 -29.00 -9.67 -12.52
C ALA A 145 -29.63 -8.28 -12.42
N SER A 146 -28.96 -7.36 -11.72
CA SER A 146 -29.38 -5.96 -11.64
C SER A 146 -28.21 -5.03 -11.35
N VAL A 147 -28.39 -3.77 -11.74
CA VAL A 147 -27.49 -2.66 -11.46
C VAL A 147 -28.30 -1.58 -10.77
N ASN A 148 -28.00 -1.35 -9.50
CA ASN A 148 -28.69 -0.36 -8.68
C ASN A 148 -27.75 0.81 -8.41
N VAL A 149 -28.19 2.01 -8.75
CA VAL A 149 -27.49 3.26 -8.44
C VAL A 149 -28.36 4.03 -7.46
N HIS A 150 -27.90 4.18 -6.22
CA HIS A 150 -28.68 4.86 -5.18
C HIS A 150 -27.76 5.61 -4.22
N HIS A 151 -28.05 6.88 -3.94
CA HIS A 151 -27.34 7.72 -2.95
C HIS A 151 -25.82 7.53 -2.92
N ASN A 152 -25.13 7.85 -4.02
CA ASN A 152 -23.66 7.71 -4.15
C ASN A 152 -23.12 6.27 -4.09
N THR A 153 -23.99 5.26 -4.22
CA THR A 153 -23.56 3.87 -4.27
C THR A 153 -23.93 3.22 -5.58
N LEU A 154 -22.96 2.50 -6.16
CA LEU A 154 -23.14 1.63 -7.31
C LEU A 154 -23.11 0.19 -6.80
N THR A 155 -24.23 -0.50 -6.90
CA THR A 155 -24.38 -1.89 -6.49
C THR A 155 -24.63 -2.76 -7.72
N LEU A 156 -23.72 -3.70 -7.96
CA LEU A 156 -23.84 -4.72 -8.99
C LEU A 156 -24.22 -6.04 -8.33
N ILE A 157 -25.38 -6.57 -8.72
CA ILE A 157 -25.85 -7.90 -8.29
C ILE A 157 -25.63 -8.85 -9.45
N TYR A 158 -24.81 -9.88 -9.24
CA TYR A 158 -24.54 -10.93 -10.21
C TYR A 158 -25.62 -12.01 -10.14
N LYS A 159 -25.81 -12.76 -11.24
CA LYS A 159 -26.76 -13.88 -11.28
C LYS A 159 -26.40 -15.00 -10.29
N ASP A 160 -25.10 -15.15 -9.99
CA ASP A 160 -24.58 -16.13 -9.03
C ASP A 160 -24.75 -15.69 -7.56
N GLN A 161 -25.68 -14.76 -7.28
CA GLN A 161 -25.95 -14.15 -5.97
C GLN A 161 -24.78 -13.40 -5.31
N HIS A 162 -23.65 -13.26 -5.99
CA HIS A 162 -22.59 -12.37 -5.54
C HIS A 162 -23.00 -10.91 -5.73
N MET A 163 -22.63 -10.06 -4.78
CA MET A 163 -22.88 -8.61 -4.83
C MET A 163 -21.56 -7.86 -4.73
N LYS A 164 -21.41 -6.81 -5.51
CA LYS A 164 -20.32 -5.84 -5.37
C LYS A 164 -20.88 -4.44 -5.26
N GLN A 165 -20.46 -3.75 -4.22
CA GLN A 165 -20.89 -2.39 -3.95
C GLN A 165 -19.67 -1.48 -3.93
N TRP A 166 -19.84 -0.31 -4.52
CA TRP A 166 -18.87 0.76 -4.50
C TRP A 166 -19.54 2.06 -4.09
N VAL A 167 -18.82 2.90 -3.35
CA VAL A 167 -19.23 4.26 -3.02
C VAL A 167 -18.47 5.20 -3.96
N TYR A 168 -19.18 6.00 -4.74
CA TYR A 168 -18.60 7.02 -5.62
C TYR A 168 -18.64 8.40 -4.95
N ASP A 169 -17.61 9.21 -5.23
CA ASP A 169 -17.48 10.55 -4.63
C ASP A 169 -18.07 11.58 -5.60
N ASN A 170 -19.29 12.06 -5.32
CA ASN A 170 -19.99 13.04 -6.17
C ASN A 170 -19.44 14.46 -6.03
N THR A 171 -18.45 14.72 -5.19
CA THR A 171 -17.87 16.07 -5.00
C THR A 171 -16.94 16.51 -6.14
N LEU A 172 -16.82 15.71 -7.20
CA LEU A 172 -15.95 15.97 -8.36
C LEU A 172 -16.74 16.17 -9.66
N SER A 173 -18.08 16.27 -9.59
CA SER A 173 -18.94 16.68 -10.72
C SER A 173 -19.10 18.19 -10.79
#